data_AF-A0A7Y0ECY4-F1
#
_entry.id   AF-A0A7Y0ECY4-F1
#
_cell.length_a   1.000
_cell.length_b   1.000
_cell.length_c   1.000
_cell.angle_alpha   90.00
_cell.angle_beta   90.00
_cell.angle_gamma   90.00
#
_symmetry.space_group_name_H-M   'P 1'
#
loop_
_entity.id
_entity.type
_entity.pdbx_description
1 polymer ?
#
loop_
_entity_poly.entity_id
_entity_poly.type
_entity_poly.pdbx_seq_one_letter_code
_entity_poly.pdbx_strand_id
1 'polypeptide(L)' 'MRDPNRIKPFLNKLEELWATKYPDLRFGQLISLITSEIKIPNLLLVEDDDWEKVIEKIIDKANEKENR' A
#
# COMPACT_ATOMS: atom_id res chain seq x y z
N MET A 1 -6.55 -23.37 0.37
CA MET A 1 -5.77 -22.71 1.43
C MET A 1 -4.94 -21.62 0.78
N ARG A 2 -4.89 -20.40 1.31
CA ARG A 2 -4.10 -19.31 0.69
C ARG A 2 -2.60 -19.53 0.89
N ASP A 3 -1.77 -19.19 -0.10
CA ASP A 3 -0.31 -19.38 -0.04
C ASP A 3 0.34 -18.45 1.01
N PRO A 4 0.99 -18.97 2.07
CA PRO A 4 1.70 -18.16 3.05
C PRO A 4 2.79 -17.25 2.47
N ASN A 5 3.37 -17.61 1.32
CA ASN A 5 4.45 -16.83 0.70
C ASN A 5 4.03 -15.43 0.24
N ARG A 6 2.72 -15.15 0.12
CA ARG A 6 2.19 -13.83 -0.24
C ARG A 6 2.36 -12.76 0.86
N ILE A 7 2.55 -13.18 2.12
CA ILE A 7 2.55 -12.24 3.25
C ILE A 7 3.80 -11.36 3.24
N LYS A 8 4.97 -11.96 3.01
CA LYS A 8 6.24 -11.24 3.12
C LYS A 8 6.45 -10.18 2.02
N PRO A 9 6.14 -10.46 0.74
CA PRO A 9 6.15 -9.45 -0.32
C PRO A 9 5.27 -8.23 0.00
N PHE A 10 4.02 -8.47 0.41
CA PHE A 10 3.10 -7.40 0.82
C PHE A 10 3.66 -6.56 1.97
N LEU A 11 4.17 -7.20 3.03
CA LEU A 11 4.75 -6.49 4.17
C LEU A 11 5.97 -5.65 3.78
N ASN A 12 6.82 -6.14 2.87
CA ASN A 12 7.98 -5.39 2.39
C ASN A 12 7.56 -4.12 1.63
N LYS A 13 6.52 -4.20 0.78
CA LYS A 13 5.98 -3.03 0.07
C LYS A 13 5.34 -2.02 1.03
N LEU A 14 4.63 -2.52 2.05
CA LEU A 14 4.04 -1.68 3.09
C LEU A 14 5.12 -0.95 3.91
N GLU A 15 6.20 -1.66 4.26
CA GLU A 15 7.38 -1.10 4.93
C GLU A 15 8.05 -0.03 4.05
N GLU A 16 8.27 -0.31 2.77
CA GLU A 16 8.85 0.65 1.83
C GLU A 16 8.04 1.95 1.76
N LEU A 17 6.73 1.85 1.52
CA LEU A 17 5.83 3.00 1.48
C LEU A 17 5.89 3.80 2.79
N TRP A 18 5.85 3.12 3.92
CA TRP A 18 5.78 3.78 5.22
C TRP A 18 7.11 4.44 5.59
N ALA A 19 8.22 3.69 5.53
CA ALA A 19 9.52 4.17 5.97
C ALA A 19 10.10 5.25 5.04
N THR A 20 9.82 5.16 3.73
CA THR A 20 10.46 6.05 2.75
C THR A 20 9.60 7.24 2.33
N LYS A 21 8.26 7.07 2.25
CA LYS A 21 7.36 8.11 1.70
C LYS A 21 6.50 8.80 2.75
N TYR A 22 6.11 8.08 3.80
CA TYR A 22 5.16 8.60 4.79
C TYR A 22 5.54 8.27 6.24
N PRO A 23 6.79 8.51 6.70
CA PRO A 23 7.26 8.10 8.02
C PRO A 23 6.48 8.76 9.17
N ASP A 24 5.88 9.93 8.93
CA ASP A 24 5.10 10.67 9.92
C ASP A 24 3.68 10.11 10.15
N LEU A 25 3.17 9.28 9.23
CA LEU A 25 1.86 8.67 9.40
C LEU A 25 1.92 7.57 10.46
N ARG A 26 0.91 7.53 11.33
CA ARG A 26 0.66 6.33 12.16
C ARG A 26 0.03 5.25 11.29
N PHE A 27 0.16 3.98 11.71
CA PHE A 27 -0.35 2.83 10.95
C PHE A 27 -1.79 2.99 10.44
N GLY A 28 -2.74 3.40 11.29
CA GLY A 28 -4.13 3.60 10.87
C GLY A 28 -4.31 4.68 9.80
N GLN A 29 -3.51 5.74 9.82
CA GLN A 29 -3.53 6.80 8.80
C GLN A 29 -2.95 6.29 7.48
N LEU A 30 -1.89 5.47 7.55
CA LEU A 30 -1.34 4.79 6.38
C LEU A 30 -2.37 3.87 5.72
N ILE A 31 -3.08 3.04 6.50
CA ILE A 31 -4.15 2.17 5.98
C ILE A 31 -5.28 3.01 5.39
N SER A 32 -5.66 4.12 6.03
CA SER A 32 -6.68 5.03 5.48
C SER A 32 -6.26 5.65 4.15
N LEU A 33 -4.98 6.01 3.99
CA LEU A 33 -4.41 6.49 2.72
C LEU A 33 -4.50 5.41 1.64
N ILE A 34 -4.03 4.19 1.93
CA ILE A 34 -4.05 3.07 0.97
C ILE A 34 -5.48 2.74 0.55
N THR A 35 -6.39 2.58 1.51
CA THR A 35 -7.80 2.23 1.25
C THR A 35 -8.56 3.31 0.49
N SER A 36 -8.18 4.58 0.61
CA SER A 36 -8.78 5.67 -0.18
C SER A 36 -8.52 5.56 -1.69
N GLU A 37 -7.47 4.84 -2.10
CA GLU A 37 -7.13 4.60 -3.50
C GLU A 37 -7.70 3.28 -4.04
N ILE A 38 -8.27 2.44 -3.17
CA ILE A 38 -8.93 1.18 -3.56
C ILE A 38 -10.33 1.49 -4.08
N LYS A 39 -10.60 1.10 -5.33
CA LYS A 39 -11.90 1.32 -5.99
C LYS A 39 -12.92 0.21 -5.75
N ILE A 40 -12.54 -0.84 -5.04
CA ILE A 40 -13.40 -1.98 -4.74
C ILE A 40 -14.30 -1.62 -3.53
N PRO A 41 -15.64 -1.67 -3.67
CA PRO A 41 -16.55 -1.21 -2.61
C PRO A 41 -16.43 -1.98 -1.29
N ASN A 42 -15.96 -3.22 -1.34
CA ASN A 42 -15.79 -4.06 -0.16
C ASN A 42 -14.34 -4.50 -0.04
N LEU A 43 -13.65 -3.99 0.99
CA LEU A 43 -12.24 -4.32 1.27
C LEU A 43 -11.99 -5.81 1.50
N LEU A 44 -13.01 -6.57 1.92
CA LEU A 44 -12.90 -8.02 2.14
C LEU A 44 -12.76 -8.82 0.83
N LEU A 45 -13.04 -8.20 -0.32
CA LEU A 45 -12.89 -8.79 -1.65
C LEU A 45 -11.57 -8.42 -2.33
N VAL A 46 -10.78 -7.54 -1.73
CA VAL A 46 -9.51 -7.08 -2.31
C VAL A 46 -8.46 -8.17 -2.08
N GLU A 47 -7.85 -8.65 -3.16
CA GLU A 47 -6.78 -9.64 -3.09
C GLU A 47 -5.43 -8.96 -2.75
N ASP A 48 -4.49 -9.72 -2.18
CA ASP A 48 -3.18 -9.21 -1.77
C ASP A 48 -2.47 -8.46 -2.93
N ASP A 49 -2.54 -8.97 -4.16
CA ASP A 49 -1.97 -8.35 -5.37
C ASP A 49 -2.58 -6.97 -5.69
N ASP A 50 -3.86 -6.76 -5.39
CA ASP A 50 -4.51 -5.47 -5.63
C ASP A 50 -4.10 -4.42 -4.59
N TRP A 51 -3.85 -4.85 -3.36
CA TRP A 51 -3.22 -3.99 -2.36
C TRP A 51 -1.82 -3.57 -2.79
N GLU A 52 -1.02 -4.52 -3.30
CA GLU A 52 0.33 -4.23 -3.77
C GLU A 52 0.35 -3.22 -4.92
N LYS A 53 -0.52 -3.36 -5.92
CA LYS A 53 -0.65 -2.40 -7.03
C LYS A 53 -1.00 -1.00 -6.55
N VAL A 54 -1.87 -0.89 -5.55
CA VAL A 54 -2.26 0.40 -4.98
C VAL A 54 -1.09 1.03 -4.24
N ILE A 55 -0.34 0.24 -3.46
CA ILE A 55 0.87 0.71 -2.77
C ILE A 55 1.90 1.22 -3.78
N GLU A 56 2.20 0.46 -4.84
CA GLU A 56 3.11 0.86 -5.92
C GLU A 56 2.69 2.19 -6.54
N LYS A 57 1.42 2.32 -6.90
CA LYS A 57 0.87 3.56 -7.46
C LYS A 57 1.02 4.76 -6.52
N ILE A 58 0.90 4.55 -5.20
CA ILE A 58 1.10 5.62 -4.21
C ILE A 58 2.59 6.01 -4.15
N ILE A 59 3.50 5.03 -4.17
CA ILE A 59 4.95 5.26 -4.20
C ILE A 59 5.34 6.06 -5.45
N ASP A 60 4.84 5.66 -6.62
CA ASP A 60 5.09 6.36 -7.89
C ASP A 60 4.62 7.82 -7.84
N LYS A 61 3.38 8.04 -7.36
CA LYS A 61 2.84 9.40 -7.16
C LYS A 61 3.68 10.23 -6.18
N ALA A 62 4.27 9.60 -5.16
CA ALA A 62 5.14 10.29 -4.21
C ALA A 62 6.47 10.68 -4.86
N ASN A 63 7.09 9.76 -5.61
CA ASN A 63 8.30 10.00 -6.39
C ASN A 63 8.12 11.15 -7.41
N GLU A 64 6.98 11.20 -8.11
CA GLU A 64 6.68 12.28 -9.06
C GLU A 64 6.60 13.66 -8.41
N LYS A 65 6.14 13.73 -7.15
CA LYS A 65 6.03 14.99 -6.40
C LYS A 65 7.38 15.48 -5.88
N GLU A 66 8.30 14.56 -5.55
CA GLU A 66 9.65 14.89 -5.10
C GLU A 66 10.53 15.47 -6.21
N ASN A 67 10.23 15.14 -7.48
CA ASN A 67 10.97 15.60 -8.66
C ASN A 67 10.42 16.90 -9.29
N ARG A 68 9.47 17.58 -8.63
CA ARG A 68 8.89 18.87 -9.08
C ARG A 68 9.33 20.00 -8.16
#